data_AF-A0A841T4C0-F1
#
_entry.id   AF-A0A841T4C0-F1
#
_cell.length_a   1.000
_cell.length_b   1.000
_cell.length_c   1.000
_cell.angle_alpha   90.00
_cell.angle_beta   90.00
_cell.angle_gamma   90.00
#
_symmetry.space_group_name_H-M   'P 1'
#
loop_
_entity.id
_entity.type
_entity.pdbx_description
1 polymer ?
#
loop_
_entity_poly.entity_id
_entity_poly.type
_entity_poly.pdbx_seq_one_letter_code
_entity_poly.pdbx_strand_id
1 'polypeptide(L)' 'MRNILITVMMLIVVALMFTNIIAEDNTGTRARITTQGTTTNTTLGNLQP' A
#
# COMPACT_ATOMS: atom_id res chain seq x y z
N MET A 1 28.42 -11.70 -14.35
CA MET A 1 27.95 -12.01 -12.98
C MET A 1 27.75 -10.78 -12.11
N ARG A 2 28.73 -9.86 -12.02
CA ARG A 2 28.63 -8.65 -11.16
C ARG A 2 27.38 -7.78 -11.42
N ASN A 3 27.03 -7.55 -12.68
CA ASN A 3 25.89 -6.70 -13.06
C ASN A 3 24.53 -7.37 -12.78
N ILE A 4 24.45 -8.69 -12.96
CA ILE A 4 23.24 -9.46 -12.68
C ILE A 4 22.94 -9.50 -11.17
N LEU A 5 24.00 -9.46 -10.34
CA LEU A 5 23.86 -9.47 -8.89
C LEU A 5 23.23 -8.18 -8.38
N ILE A 6 23.61 -7.02 -8.93
CA ILE A 6 23.02 -5.72 -8.57
C ILE A 6 21.55 -5.64 -8.99
N THR A 7 21.22 -6.11 -10.20
CA THR A 7 19.83 -6.10 -10.67
C THR A 7 18.92 -6.98 -9.81
N VAL A 8 19.40 -8.15 -9.38
CA VAL A 8 18.64 -9.04 -8.51
C VAL A 8 18.47 -8.43 -7.11
N MET A 9 19.53 -7.82 -6.56
CA MET A 9 19.44 -7.11 -5.28
C MET A 9 18.42 -5.97 -5.32
N MET A 10 18.41 -5.18 -6.41
CA MET A 10 17.43 -4.10 -6.57
C MET A 10 15.99 -4.63 -6.68
N LEU A 11 15.76 -5.71 -7.43
CA LEU A 11 14.42 -6.32 -7.54
C LEU A 11 13.90 -6.82 -6.19
N ILE A 12 14.76 -7.45 -5.38
CA ILE A 12 14.39 -7.94 -4.05
C ILE A 12 14.02 -6.77 -3.13
N VAL A 13 14.79 -5.68 -3.14
CA VAL A 13 14.51 -4.50 -2.31
C VAL A 13 13.16 -3.88 -2.69
N VAL A 14 12.86 -3.75 -3.98
CA VAL A 14 11.56 -3.21 -4.44
C VAL A 14 10.41 -4.11 -4.02
N ALA A 15 10.54 -5.43 -4.14
CA ALA A 15 9.52 -6.38 -3.71
C ALA A 15 9.26 -6.29 -2.19
N LEU A 16 10.31 -6.18 -1.39
CA LEU A 16 10.19 -6.02 0.07
C LEU A 16 9.53 -4.69 0.45
N MET A 17 9.91 -3.59 -0.21
CA MET A 17 9.28 -2.28 -0.01
C MET A 17 7.80 -2.30 -0.40
N PHE A 18 7.44 -2.97 -1.50
CA PHE A 18 6.05 -3.13 -1.92
C PHE A 18 5.22 -3.88 -0.88
N THR A 19 5.75 -4.99 -0.34
CA THR A 19 5.07 -5.77 0.71
C THR A 19 4.83 -4.94 1.97
N ASN A 20 5.83 -4.19 2.43
CA ASN A 20 5.72 -3.40 3.65
C ASN A 20 4.83 -2.15 3.48
N ILE A 21 4.87 -1.48 2.33
CA ILE A 21 4.15 -0.21 2.15
C ILE A 21 2.73 -0.42 1.63
N ILE A 22 2.50 -1.43 0.80
CA ILE A 22 1.22 -1.63 0.11
C ILE A 22 0.42 -2.78 0.70
N ALA A 23 1.06 -3.92 0.95
CA ALA A 23 0.37 -5.15 1.33
C ALA A 23 0.20 -5.32 2.85
N GLU A 24 0.86 -4.51 3.68
CA GLU A 24 0.77 -4.67 5.13
C GLU A 24 -0.68 -4.50 5.63
N ASP A 25 -1.13 -5.48 6.42
CA ASP A 25 -2.55 -5.70 6.67
C ASP A 25 -3.25 -4.56 7.44
N ASN A 26 -2.50 -3.74 8.19
CA ASN A 26 -3.07 -2.67 9.04
C ASN A 26 -2.47 -1.28 8.81
N THR A 27 -1.22 -1.19 8.36
CA THR A 27 -0.49 0.07 8.11
C THR A 27 -0.28 0.34 6.62
N GLY A 28 -0.54 -0.66 5.77
CA GLY A 28 -0.35 -0.57 4.34
C GLY A 28 -1.27 0.46 3.69
N THR A 29 -0.84 0.95 2.52
CA THR A 29 -1.56 1.92 1.71
C THR A 29 -2.99 1.44 1.39
N ARG A 30 -3.20 0.13 1.20
CA ARG A 30 -4.52 -0.47 1.04
C ARG A 30 -5.44 -0.17 2.23
N ALA A 31 -4.98 -0.47 3.44
CA ALA A 31 -5.75 -0.26 4.67
C ALA A 31 -6.09 1.22 4.86
N ARG A 32 -5.14 2.12 4.60
CA ARG A 32 -5.37 3.58 4.65
C ARG A 32 -6.44 4.04 3.66
N ILE A 33 -6.40 3.55 2.43
CA ILE A 33 -7.41 3.88 1.40
C ILE A 33 -8.79 3.36 1.81
N THR A 34 -8.89 2.12 2.30
CA THR A 34 -10.16 1.55 2.75
C THR A 34 -10.74 2.37 3.92
N THR A 35 -9.94 2.65 4.95
CA THR A 35 -10.40 3.44 6.11
C THR A 35 -10.86 4.83 5.71
N GLN A 36 -10.10 5.52 4.84
CA GLN A 36 -10.48 6.84 4.36
C GLN A 36 -11.75 6.79 3.51
N GLY A 37 -11.86 5.80 2.61
CA GLY A 37 -13.03 5.59 1.77
C GLY A 37 -14.29 5.31 2.58
N THR A 38 -14.22 4.43 3.57
CA THR A 38 -15.35 4.13 4.47
C THR A 38 -15.77 5.37 5.27
N THR A 39 -14.80 6.12 5.79
CA THR A 39 -15.07 7.37 6.53
C THR A 39 -15.79 8.38 5.63
N THR A 40 -15.25 8.64 4.43
CA THR A 40 -15.86 9.56 3.47
C THR A 40 -17.24 9.10 3.04
N ASN A 41 -17.45 7.80 2.77
CA ASN A 41 -18.76 7.29 2.39
C ASN A 41 -19.79 7.44 3.51
N THR A 42 -19.38 7.24 4.76
CA THR A 42 -20.23 7.46 5.94
C THR A 42 -20.57 8.94 6.10
N THR A 43 -19.59 9.84 5.95
CA THR A 43 -19.82 11.29 5.98
C THR A 43 -20.78 11.72 4.88
N LEU A 44 -20.61 11.24 3.65
CA LEU A 44 -21.51 11.54 2.53
C LEU A 44 -22.93 10.98 2.73
N GLY A 45 -23.06 9.75 3.25
CA GLY A 45 -24.36 9.17 3.58
C GLY A 45 -25.10 9.94 4.68
N ASN A 46 -24.36 10.46 5.67
CA ASN A 46 -24.91 11.31 6.73
C ASN A 46 -25.20 12.75 6.28
N LEU A 47 -24.72 13.14 5.10
CA LEU A 47 -25.01 14.42 4.46
C LEU A 47 -26.21 14.33 3.49
N GLN A 48 -26.78 13.15 3.28
CA GLN A 48 -28.08 13.05 2.63
C GLN A 48 -29.16 13.61 3.57
N PRO A 49 -30.02 14.52 3.09
CA PRO A 49 -31.05 15.19 3.88
C PRO A 49 -32.10 14.23 4.44
#